data_AF-A0A972KD76-F1
#
_entry.id   AF-A0A972KD76-F1
#
_cell.length_a   1.000
_cell.length_b   1.000
_cell.length_c   1.000
_cell.angle_alpha   90.00
_cell.angle_beta   90.00
_cell.angle_gamma   90.00
#
_symmetry.space_group_name_H-M   'P 1'
#
loop_
_entity.id
_entity.type
_entity.pdbx_description
1 polymer ?
#
loop_
_entity_poly.entity_id
_entity_poly.type
_entity_poly.pdbx_seq_one_letter_code
_entity_poly.pdbx_strand_id
1 'polypeptide(L)'
;MTKERVRETDLYGPVKALLKSQGYEVKGEIGAADIVGVRGDEPPVVIELKTQFSLALFHQAIDRQSITDVVYVAVPHGTGKSFQRS
;
A
#
# COMPACT_ATOMS: atom_id res chain seq x y z
N MET A 1 -12.62 12.50 22.42
CA MET A 1 -11.40 11.76 22.03
C MET A 1 -11.02 12.21 20.64
N THR A 2 -9.96 13.00 20.48
CA THR A 2 -9.46 13.40 19.17
C THR A 2 -9.02 12.16 18.41
N LYS A 3 -9.62 11.88 17.26
CA LYS A 3 -9.23 10.77 16.39
C LYS A 3 -7.75 10.96 16.05
N GLU A 4 -6.89 10.08 16.56
CA GLU A 4 -5.45 10.18 16.36
C GLU A 4 -5.17 10.15 14.85
N ARG A 5 -4.38 11.12 14.38
CA ARG A 5 -4.15 11.33 12.96
C ARG A 5 -3.12 10.30 12.51
N VAL A 6 -3.58 9.23 11.85
CA VAL A 6 -2.72 8.19 11.26
C VAL A 6 -1.69 8.84 10.35
N ARG A 7 -0.40 8.53 10.55
CA ARG A 7 0.70 8.98 9.69
C ARG A 7 1.00 7.92 8.64
N GLU A 8 1.66 8.31 7.55
CA GLU A 8 2.07 7.37 6.49
C GLU A 8 2.95 6.23 7.04
N THR A 9 3.88 6.55 7.95
CA THR A 9 4.76 5.56 8.62
C THR A 9 3.98 4.54 9.44
N ASP A 10 2.81 4.91 9.97
CA ASP A 10 1.99 4.00 10.77
C ASP A 10 1.30 2.93 9.89
N LEU A 11 1.23 3.14 8.56
CA LEU A 11 0.65 2.19 7.60
C LEU A 11 1.62 1.05 7.25
N TYR A 12 2.93 1.28 7.34
CA TYR A 12 3.94 0.30 6.92
C TYR A 12 3.84 -1.00 7.73
N GLY A 13 3.69 -0.88 9.07
CA GLY A 13 3.63 -2.03 9.97
C GLY A 13 2.49 -3.00 9.64
N PRO A 14 1.22 -2.54 9.61
CA PRO A 14 0.08 -3.38 9.27
C PRO A 14 0.17 -4.01 7.88
N VAL A 15 0.58 -3.25 6.86
CA VAL A 15 0.69 -3.77 5.47
C VAL A 15 1.80 -4.82 5.37
N LYS A 16 2.95 -4.58 6.00
CA LYS A 16 4.04 -5.56 6.08
C LYS A 16 3.61 -6.85 6.78
N ALA A 17 2.85 -6.73 7.88
CA ALA A 17 2.35 -7.90 8.61
C ALA A 17 1.40 -8.73 7.74
N LEU A 18 0.49 -8.08 6.99
CA LEU A 18 -0.41 -8.74 6.06
C LEU A 18 0.36 -9.51 4.98
N LEU A 19 1.29 -8.85 4.28
CA LEU A 19 2.10 -9.49 3.24
C LEU A 19 2.91 -10.67 3.79
N LYS A 20 3.56 -10.50 4.95
CA LYS A 20 4.30 -11.59 5.60
C LYS A 20 3.40 -12.79 5.94
N SER A 21 2.18 -12.55 6.42
CA SER A 21 1.22 -13.64 6.72
C SER A 21 0.81 -14.43 5.48
N GLN A 22 0.92 -13.83 4.29
CA GLN A 22 0.66 -14.47 2.99
C GLN A 22 1.92 -15.11 2.37
N GLY A 23 3.04 -15.14 3.10
CA GLY A 23 4.28 -15.76 2.66
C GLY A 23 5.19 -14.86 1.81
N TYR A 24 4.92 -13.55 1.73
CA TYR A 24 5.81 -12.63 1.03
C TYR A 24 7.03 -12.26 1.89
N GLU A 25 8.19 -12.23 1.24
CA GLU A 25 9.33 -11.46 1.71
C GLU A 25 9.09 -9.98 1.41
N VAL A 26 9.14 -9.13 2.43
CA VAL A 26 8.82 -7.71 2.31
C VAL A 26 10.07 -6.86 2.39
N LYS A 27 10.30 -6.08 1.33
CA LYS A 27 11.35 -5.06 1.22
C LYS A 27 10.69 -3.68 1.22
N GLY A 28 11.19 -2.76 2.05
CA GLY A 28 10.70 -1.37 2.10
C GLY A 28 11.63 -0.44 1.33
N GLU A 29 11.08 0.68 0.85
CA GLU A 29 11.85 1.77 0.22
C GLU A 29 12.71 1.31 -0.98
N ILE A 30 12.13 0.48 -1.85
CA ILE A 30 12.83 0.01 -3.05
C ILE A 30 12.58 1.00 -4.19
N GLY A 31 13.60 1.79 -4.51
CA GLY A 31 13.49 2.86 -5.49
C GLY A 31 12.54 3.93 -5.00
N ALA A 32 11.43 4.14 -5.71
CA ALA A 32 10.39 5.10 -5.35
C ALA A 32 9.10 4.44 -4.81
N ALA A 33 9.08 3.11 -4.66
CA ALA A 33 7.94 2.38 -4.09
C ALA A 33 8.10 2.21 -2.58
N ASP A 34 7.01 2.41 -1.83
CA ASP A 34 7.03 2.30 -0.36
C ASP A 34 7.25 0.85 0.11
N ILE A 35 6.56 -0.11 -0.51
CA ILE A 35 6.65 -1.53 -0.18
C ILE A 35 6.73 -2.38 -1.45
N VAL A 36 7.64 -3.36 -1.44
CA VAL A 36 7.70 -4.44 -2.43
C VAL A 36 7.65 -5.79 -1.72
N GLY A 37 6.67 -6.62 -2.09
CA GLY A 37 6.53 -8.01 -1.63
C GLY A 37 6.96 -8.98 -2.73
N VAL A 38 7.78 -9.98 -2.39
CA VAL A 38 8.20 -11.05 -3.32
C VAL A 38 7.86 -12.41 -2.72
N ARG A 39 7.34 -13.34 -3.53
CA ARG A 39 7.01 -14.70 -3.07
C ARG A 39 7.41 -15.73 -4.12
N GLY A 40 8.51 -16.45 -3.86
CA GLY A 40 9.06 -17.41 -4.81
C GLY A 40 9.32 -16.76 -6.18
N ASP A 41 8.81 -17.39 -7.23
CA ASP A 41 8.95 -16.93 -8.62
C ASP A 41 7.73 -16.13 -9.12
N GLU A 42 6.78 -15.78 -8.22
CA GLU A 42 5.64 -14.93 -8.58
C GLU A 42 6.09 -13.48 -8.86
N PRO A 43 5.37 -12.73 -9.73
CA PRO A 43 5.61 -11.31 -9.92
C PRO A 43 5.60 -10.55 -8.59
N PRO A 44 6.49 -9.55 -8.41
CA PRO A 44 6.51 -8.78 -7.18
C PRO A 44 5.22 -7.97 -7.03
N VAL A 45 4.78 -7.77 -5.79
CA VAL A 45 3.67 -6.89 -5.44
C VAL A 45 4.24 -5.55 -5.02
N VAL A 46 3.81 -4.47 -5.67
CA VAL A 46 4.18 -3.09 -5.30
C VAL A 46 3.02 -2.44 -4.55
N ILE A 47 3.30 -1.78 -3.43
CA ILE A 47 2.29 -1.08 -2.64
C ILE A 47 2.76 0.35 -2.34
N GLU A 48 1.92 1.32 -2.67
CA GLU A 48 2.06 2.74 -2.31
C GLU A 48 1.21 3.05 -1.08
N LEU A 49 1.77 3.77 -0.10
CA LEU A 49 1.14 4.09 1.18
C LEU A 49 0.78 5.58 1.24
N LYS A 50 -0.50 5.88 1.51
CA LYS A 50 -0.93 7.25 1.79
C LYS A 50 -2.00 7.32 2.86
N THR A 51 -2.02 8.41 3.62
CA THR A 51 -3.08 8.65 4.62
C THR A 51 -4.43 8.96 4.00
N GLN A 52 -4.47 9.34 2.73
CA GLN A 52 -5.68 9.65 1.99
C GLN A 52 -5.53 9.29 0.51
N PHE A 53 -6.61 8.81 -0.09
CA PHE A 53 -6.65 8.60 -1.54
C PHE A 53 -6.66 9.94 -2.29
N SER A 54 -5.90 10.02 -3.38
CA SER A 54 -5.85 11.18 -4.27
C SER A 54 -5.58 10.76 -5.72
N LEU A 55 -5.88 11.63 -6.68
CA LEU A 55 -5.57 11.36 -8.08
C LEU A 55 -4.05 11.28 -8.33
N ALA A 56 -3.25 12.03 -7.55
CA ALA A 56 -1.79 11.92 -7.60
C ALA A 56 -1.31 10.51 -7.20
N LEU A 57 -1.85 9.96 -6.11
CA LEU A 57 -1.55 8.59 -5.68
C LEU A 57 -1.99 7.56 -6.74
N PHE A 58 -3.13 7.78 -7.37
CA PHE A 58 -3.62 6.91 -8.44
C PHE A 58 -2.67 6.90 -9.65
N HIS A 59 -2.19 8.06 -10.08
CA HIS A 59 -1.19 8.14 -11.16
C HIS A 59 0.14 7.52 -10.76
N GLN A 60 0.60 7.69 -9.51
CA GLN A 60 1.78 7.00 -9.00
C GLN A 60 1.63 5.47 -9.12
N ALA A 61 0.46 4.92 -8.76
CA ALA A 61 0.19 3.49 -8.91
C ALA A 61 0.19 3.04 -10.37
N ILE A 62 -0.31 3.86 -11.31
CA ILE A 62 -0.23 3.57 -12.75
C ILE A 62 1.24 3.52 -13.20
N ASP A 63 2.06 4.48 -12.78
CA ASP A 63 3.48 4.51 -13.15
C ASP A 63 4.24 3.27 -12.68
N ARG A 64 3.84 2.68 -11.54
CA ARG A 64 4.40 1.41 -11.03
C ARG A 64 4.06 0.19 -11.86
N GLN A 65 3.05 0.25 -12.74
CA GLN A 65 2.74 -0.86 -13.66
C GLN A 65 3.86 -1.12 -14.67
N SER A 66 4.80 -0.18 -14.83
CA SER A 66 6.04 -0.42 -15.57
C SER A 66 6.95 -1.49 -14.93
N ILE A 67 6.75 -1.81 -13.64
CA ILE A 67 7.55 -2.78 -12.88
C ILE A 67 6.83 -4.12 -12.74
N THR A 68 5.51 -4.09 -12.48
CA THR A 68 4.69 -5.28 -12.24
C THR A 68 3.21 -4.99 -12.50
N ASP A 69 2.45 -6.00 -12.93
CA ASP A 69 0.99 -5.89 -13.06
C ASP A 69 0.27 -5.82 -11.70
N VAL A 70 0.97 -6.19 -10.61
CA VAL A 70 0.38 -6.31 -9.28
C VAL A 70 0.72 -5.09 -8.41
N VAL A 71 -0.02 -4.00 -8.65
CA VAL A 71 0.12 -2.74 -7.90
C VAL A 71 -1.10 -2.48 -7.02
N TYR A 72 -0.88 -2.19 -5.74
CA TYR A 72 -1.90 -1.77 -4.81
C TYR A 72 -1.61 -0.38 -4.22
N VAL A 73 -2.67 0.28 -3.76
CA VAL A 73 -2.60 1.49 -2.96
C VAL A 73 -3.26 1.23 -1.62
N ALA A 74 -2.52 1.45 -0.54
CA ALA A 74 -3.01 1.24 0.81
C ALA A 74 -3.27 2.59 1.48
N VAL A 75 -4.52 2.79 1.88
CA VAL A 75 -4.98 3.96 2.64
C VAL A 75 -5.71 3.50 3.90
N PRO A 76 -5.63 4.25 5.01
CA PRO A 76 -6.37 3.90 6.21
C PRO A 76 -7.87 3.98 5.95
N HIS A 77 -8.61 3.06 6.59
CA HIS A 77 -10.05 3.03 6.45
C HIS A 77 -10.68 4.32 7.02
N GLY A 78 -11.37 5.07 6.16
CA GLY A 78 -12.07 6.29 6.54
C GLY A 78 -13.45 6.05 7.15
N THR A 79 -14.14 7.13 7.48
CA THR A 79 -15.52 7.12 8.01
C THR A 79 -16.51 7.81 7.05
N GLY A 80 -16.08 8.14 5.83
CA GLY A 80 -16.90 8.80 4.80
C GLY A 80 -17.68 7.81 3.93
N LYS A 81 -18.63 8.31 3.13
CA LYS A 81 -19.44 7.50 2.20
C LYS A 81 -18.60 6.62 1.27
N SER A 82 -17.42 7.09 0.87
CA SER A 82 -16.46 6.35 0.04
C SER A 82 -15.91 5.08 0.69
N PHE A 83 -16.12 4.87 1.99
CA PHE A 83 -15.68 3.70 2.75
C PHE A 83 -16.85 2.87 3.30
N GLN A 84 -18.09 3.21 2.95
CA GLN A 84 -19.23 2.37 3.29
C GLN A 84 -19.26 1.18 2.33
N ARG A 85 -19.43 -0.04 2.84
CA ARG A 85 -19.61 -1.24 2.01
C ARG A 85 -20.86 -1.05 1.16
N SER A 86 -20.70 -1.18 -0.17
CA SER A 86 -21.80 -1.30 -1.14
C SER A 86 -22.61 -2.57 -0.89
#